data_AF-A0A914H2Y5-F1
#
_entry.id   AF-A0A914H2Y5-F1
#
_cell.length_a   1.000
_cell.length_b   1.000
_cell.length_c   1.000
_cell.angle_alpha   90.00
_cell.angle_beta   90.00
_cell.angle_gamma   90.00
#
_symmetry.space_group_name_H-M   'P 1'
#
loop_
_entity.id
_entity.type
_entity.pdbx_description
1 polymer ?
#
loop_
_entity_poly.entity_id
_entity_poly.type
_entity_poly.pdbx_seq_one_letter_code
_entity_poly.pdbx_strand_id
1 'polypeptide(L)'
;MKLCKILMHACSARCSRERNFPYSQQNAIHTNFKTRPLSPSDPPYNYSYIFKYIIIGDMGVGKSCLLHQFTEKKFMADCPHTIGVEFGTRIIEVNGQKIKLQIWDTAGQERFRAVTRSYYRGAAGALMVYDITRRSTYNHLSSWLSDAKTLTNPNTVIFLIGNKSDMDAQRDVTYEEAKAFAEENGLTFLECSAKTGENVEDAFLETARRIYQNIMDGSLDLNAADSGVQSKQGAVTSSRGVHQPNAGEGRETKKSLNISFSPMSPTIRQIATSNAPAAIGPYSQAVFANKTLYVSGQLGIVPGKSELVPGGVRSEAERAMMNLGEILKAAGASFDNVVKVTILLVDIGDFQTVNEVYKGFFNNTSFPARSTYQVTALPKNGRVEIEAIAAIDDPPPES
;
A
#
# COMPACT_ATOMS: atom_id res chain seq x y z
N MET A 1 -35.67 -7.49 -51.98
CA MET A 1 -34.84 -6.83 -50.95
C MET A 1 -35.80 -6.25 -49.92
N LYS A 2 -36.12 -6.96 -48.85
CA LYS A 2 -35.27 -7.50 -47.78
C LYS A 2 -35.08 -6.47 -46.66
N LEU A 3 -35.52 -6.91 -45.47
CA LEU A 3 -34.85 -6.76 -44.17
C LEU A 3 -34.27 -5.37 -43.88
N CYS A 4 -34.87 -4.55 -43.02
CA CYS A 4 -34.78 -4.78 -41.58
C CYS A 4 -35.90 -4.00 -40.85
N LYS A 5 -37.10 -4.56 -40.83
CA LYS A 5 -38.25 -4.11 -40.01
C LYS A 5 -38.70 -5.20 -39.02
N ILE A 6 -37.80 -6.14 -38.72
CA ILE A 6 -38.05 -7.30 -37.86
C ILE A 6 -36.85 -7.45 -36.93
N LEU A 7 -37.00 -6.91 -35.71
CA LEU A 7 -36.38 -7.33 -34.43
C LEU A 7 -36.48 -6.24 -33.33
N MET A 8 -37.52 -5.41 -33.36
CA MET A 8 -37.88 -4.48 -32.26
C MET A 8 -39.28 -4.73 -31.68
N HIS A 9 -39.80 -5.96 -31.78
CA HIS A 9 -41.07 -6.36 -31.17
C HIS A 9 -41.07 -7.86 -30.89
N ALA A 10 -40.58 -8.28 -29.71
CA ALA A 10 -41.00 -9.53 -29.03
C ALA A 10 -40.27 -9.71 -27.68
N CYS A 11 -40.55 -8.85 -26.69
CA CYS A 11 -40.61 -9.27 -25.27
C CYS A 11 -41.17 -8.14 -24.39
N SER A 12 -42.36 -7.66 -24.75
CA SER A 12 -43.28 -7.04 -23.80
C SER A 12 -44.65 -7.61 -24.09
N ALA A 13 -44.94 -8.77 -23.48
CA ALA A 13 -46.27 -9.34 -23.36
C ALA A 13 -46.24 -10.54 -22.42
N ARG A 14 -46.15 -10.29 -21.10
CA ARG A 14 -47.01 -10.99 -20.13
C ARG A 14 -46.95 -10.33 -18.77
N CYS A 15 -48.13 -9.84 -18.37
CA CYS A 15 -48.59 -9.59 -17.00
C CYS A 15 -47.75 -8.61 -16.19
N SER A 16 -48.10 -7.33 -16.11
CA SER A 16 -49.39 -6.83 -15.60
C SER A 16 -49.84 -7.59 -14.36
N ARG A 17 -49.39 -7.15 -13.18
CA ARG A 17 -50.24 -7.06 -11.98
C ARG A 17 -49.62 -6.11 -10.97
N GLU A 18 -50.37 -5.03 -10.76
CA GLU A 18 -50.58 -4.36 -9.48
C GLU A 18 -49.61 -3.27 -9.00
N ARG A 19 -50.13 -2.05 -9.13
CA ARG A 19 -50.33 -1.03 -8.09
C ARG A 19 -49.30 0.11 -7.95
N ASN A 20 -49.76 1.28 -8.41
CA ASN A 20 -49.46 2.63 -7.93
C ASN A 20 -49.27 2.70 -6.41
N PHE A 21 -48.24 3.41 -5.93
CA PHE A 21 -48.24 4.40 -4.81
C PHE A 21 -46.82 5.02 -4.66
N PRO A 22 -46.61 6.15 -3.94
CA PRO A 22 -45.97 7.35 -4.47
C PRO A 22 -44.51 7.56 -3.99
N TYR A 23 -43.90 8.61 -4.53
CA TYR A 23 -42.55 9.11 -4.26
C TYR A 23 -42.45 9.70 -2.83
N SER A 24 -42.27 8.86 -1.82
CA SER A 24 -41.75 9.22 -0.48
C SER A 24 -41.52 7.95 0.35
N GLN A 25 -40.38 7.86 1.05
CA GLN A 25 -39.89 6.75 1.89
C GLN A 25 -38.85 5.82 1.23
N GLN A 26 -37.63 6.32 1.09
CA GLN A 26 -36.42 5.50 1.19
C GLN A 26 -35.87 5.65 2.61
N ASN A 27 -36.18 4.69 3.48
CA ASN A 27 -35.41 4.35 4.67
C ASN A 27 -35.87 2.98 5.18
N ALA A 28 -34.91 2.17 5.63
CA ALA A 28 -35.02 0.83 6.20
C ALA A 28 -35.05 -0.35 5.20
N ILE A 29 -33.85 -0.82 4.82
CA ILE A 29 -33.60 -2.26 4.73
C ILE A 29 -32.50 -2.58 5.76
N HIS A 30 -32.95 -3.12 6.89
CA HIS A 30 -32.13 -3.78 7.90
C HIS A 30 -31.34 -4.91 7.23
N THR A 31 -30.01 -4.78 7.16
CA THR A 31 -29.13 -5.94 6.96
C THR A 31 -29.10 -6.74 8.25
N ASN A 32 -29.70 -7.94 8.22
CA ASN A 32 -29.55 -8.94 9.27
C ASN A 32 -28.09 -9.43 9.34
N PHE A 33 -27.31 -8.81 10.22
CA PHE A 33 -26.05 -9.37 10.71
C PHE A 33 -26.36 -10.58 11.60
N LYS A 34 -25.98 -11.77 11.15
CA LYS A 34 -25.64 -12.88 12.06
C LYS A 34 -24.12 -13.03 12.10
N THR A 35 -23.45 -12.04 12.66
CA THR A 35 -22.15 -12.27 13.29
C THR A 35 -22.41 -12.99 14.58
N ARG A 36 -21.79 -14.18 14.74
CA ARG A 36 -21.71 -14.86 16.03
C ARG A 36 -21.15 -13.86 17.07
N PRO A 37 -21.80 -13.63 18.21
CA PRO A 37 -21.25 -12.73 19.22
C PRO A 37 -19.94 -13.34 19.73
N LEU A 38 -18.86 -12.57 19.64
CA LEU A 38 -17.56 -12.91 20.22
C LEU A 38 -17.72 -12.94 21.74
N SER A 39 -17.26 -14.01 22.38
CA SER A 39 -17.20 -14.08 23.84
C SER A 39 -16.16 -13.08 24.37
N PRO A 40 -16.36 -12.47 25.55
CA PRO A 40 -15.44 -11.46 26.13
C PRO A 40 -14.03 -11.95 26.50
N SER A 41 -13.63 -13.17 26.07
CA SER A 41 -12.42 -13.87 26.49
C SER A 41 -11.38 -14.08 25.38
N ASP A 42 -11.58 -13.58 24.16
CA ASP A 42 -10.57 -13.69 23.10
C ASP A 42 -9.55 -12.53 23.22
N PRO A 43 -8.25 -12.80 23.46
CA PRO A 43 -7.24 -11.75 23.62
C PRO A 43 -6.98 -11.02 22.28
N PRO A 44 -6.56 -9.74 22.31
CA PRO A 44 -6.33 -8.94 21.11
C PRO A 44 -5.22 -9.58 20.27
N TYR A 45 -5.49 -9.79 18.97
CA TYR A 45 -4.61 -10.35 17.94
C TYR A 45 -3.10 -10.35 18.27
N ASN A 46 -2.64 -11.40 18.95
CA ASN A 46 -1.23 -11.55 19.32
C ASN A 46 -0.47 -12.19 18.14
N TYR A 47 0.52 -11.49 17.60
CA TYR A 47 1.41 -11.96 16.52
C TYR A 47 2.85 -11.55 16.83
N SER A 48 3.80 -12.43 16.51
CA SER A 48 5.21 -12.29 16.87
C SER A 48 6.01 -11.52 15.82
N TYR A 49 5.60 -11.62 14.55
CA TYR A 49 6.28 -11.01 13.41
C TYR A 49 5.32 -10.29 12.47
N ILE A 50 5.81 -9.26 11.79
CA ILE A 50 5.17 -8.64 10.63
C ILE A 50 6.11 -8.81 9.44
N PHE A 51 5.63 -9.40 8.34
CA PHE A 51 6.39 -9.48 7.09
C PHE A 51 5.73 -8.60 6.03
N LYS A 52 6.53 -7.71 5.42
CA LYS A 52 6.10 -6.92 4.27
C LYS A 52 6.32 -7.67 2.97
N TYR A 53 5.25 -7.86 2.20
CA TYR A 53 5.24 -8.50 0.89
C TYR A 53 4.92 -7.48 -0.19
N ILE A 54 5.48 -7.70 -1.37
CA ILE A 54 5.07 -7.02 -2.60
C ILE A 54 4.63 -8.06 -3.63
N ILE A 55 3.63 -7.74 -4.45
CA ILE A 55 3.27 -8.52 -5.63
C ILE A 55 3.64 -7.71 -6.87
N ILE A 56 4.47 -8.29 -7.73
CA ILE A 56 5.04 -7.65 -8.93
C ILE A 56 4.78 -8.51 -10.18
N GLY A 57 4.84 -7.89 -11.36
CA GLY A 57 4.55 -8.54 -12.63
C GLY A 57 3.65 -7.69 -13.52
N ASP A 58 3.49 -8.12 -14.76
CA ASP A 58 2.78 -7.39 -15.81
C ASP A 58 1.31 -7.11 -15.48
N MET A 59 0.70 -6.17 -16.21
CA MET A 59 -0.73 -5.92 -16.14
C MET A 59 -1.53 -7.16 -16.55
N GLY A 60 -2.65 -7.40 -15.84
CA GLY A 60 -3.60 -8.45 -16.16
C GLY A 60 -3.13 -9.89 -15.86
N VAL A 61 -1.96 -10.07 -15.24
CA VAL A 61 -1.49 -11.40 -14.80
C VAL A 61 -2.28 -11.93 -13.59
N GLY A 62 -3.05 -11.07 -12.92
CA GLY A 62 -3.93 -11.46 -11.80
C GLY A 62 -3.34 -11.24 -10.40
N LYS A 63 -2.45 -10.26 -10.22
CA LYS A 63 -1.85 -9.90 -8.92
C LYS A 63 -2.90 -9.54 -7.86
N SER A 64 -3.80 -8.60 -8.18
CA SER A 64 -4.91 -8.22 -7.30
C SER A 64 -5.82 -9.41 -7.01
N CYS A 65 -6.12 -10.25 -8.01
CA CYS A 65 -6.92 -11.46 -7.81
C CYS A 65 -6.24 -12.45 -6.85
N LEU A 66 -4.92 -12.62 -6.91
CA LEU A 66 -4.17 -13.44 -5.97
C LEU A 66 -4.24 -12.86 -4.54
N LEU A 67 -4.10 -11.53 -4.40
CA LEU A 67 -4.27 -10.85 -3.12
C LEU A 67 -5.66 -11.11 -2.54
N HIS A 68 -6.72 -10.81 -3.30
CA HIS A 68 -8.12 -10.98 -2.89
C HIS A 68 -8.46 -12.44 -2.59
N GLN A 69 -7.97 -13.38 -3.39
CA GLN A 69 -8.17 -14.81 -3.14
C GLN A 69 -7.48 -15.25 -1.84
N PHE A 70 -6.29 -14.72 -1.55
CA PHE A 70 -5.59 -15.00 -0.30
C PHE A 70 -6.23 -14.32 0.91
N THR A 71 -6.72 -13.08 0.82
CA THR A 71 -7.26 -12.35 1.97
C THR A 71 -8.74 -12.63 2.23
N GLU A 72 -9.55 -12.78 1.18
CA GLU A 72 -11.01 -12.87 1.28
C GLU A 72 -11.60 -14.22 0.85
N LYS A 73 -10.78 -15.11 0.25
CA LYS A 73 -11.24 -16.36 -0.39
C LYS A 73 -12.32 -16.11 -1.46
N LYS A 74 -12.20 -14.99 -2.18
CA LYS A 74 -13.12 -14.58 -3.25
C LYS A 74 -12.35 -14.31 -4.54
N PHE A 75 -12.97 -14.72 -5.65
CA PHE A 75 -12.52 -14.35 -6.98
C PHE A 75 -13.38 -13.21 -7.54
N MET A 76 -12.73 -12.12 -7.97
CA MET A 76 -13.37 -11.01 -8.67
C MET A 76 -13.08 -11.12 -10.17
N ALA A 77 -14.08 -11.58 -10.95
CA ALA A 77 -13.95 -11.74 -12.40
C ALA A 77 -13.79 -10.39 -13.14
N ASP A 78 -14.47 -9.35 -12.65
CA ASP A 78 -14.44 -7.99 -13.19
C ASP A 78 -13.53 -7.09 -12.34
N CYS A 79 -12.23 -7.41 -12.29
CA CYS A 79 -11.26 -6.58 -11.59
C CYS A 79 -10.80 -5.43 -12.50
N PRO A 80 -11.19 -4.15 -12.24
CA PRO A 80 -10.68 -3.02 -13.01
C PRO A 80 -9.15 -2.92 -12.84
N HIS A 81 -8.47 -2.32 -13.81
CA HIS A 81 -7.02 -2.12 -13.73
C HIS A 81 -6.65 -1.39 -12.43
N THR A 82 -5.69 -1.94 -11.67
CA THR A 82 -5.18 -1.33 -10.45
C THR A 82 -4.52 0.01 -10.78
N ILE A 83 -5.11 1.10 -10.30
CA ILE A 83 -4.53 2.45 -10.37
C ILE A 83 -3.82 2.68 -9.03
N GLY A 84 -2.49 2.67 -9.02
CA GLY A 84 -1.69 2.85 -7.80
C GLY A 84 -1.33 1.53 -7.12
N VAL A 85 -1.56 1.42 -5.80
CA VAL A 85 -1.21 0.23 -5.00
C VAL A 85 -2.35 -0.11 -4.05
N GLU A 86 -2.76 -1.37 -4.05
CA GLU A 86 -3.75 -1.92 -3.11
C GLU A 86 -3.03 -2.61 -1.94
N PHE A 87 -3.61 -2.53 -0.73
CA PHE A 87 -2.99 -3.04 0.49
C PHE A 87 -3.91 -4.03 1.19
N GLY A 88 -3.40 -5.24 1.45
CA GLY A 88 -4.10 -6.27 2.21
C GLY A 88 -3.27 -6.76 3.40
N THR A 89 -3.96 -7.24 4.45
CA THR A 89 -3.29 -7.87 5.60
C THR A 89 -3.95 -9.18 5.98
N ARG A 90 -3.15 -10.18 6.31
CA ARG A 90 -3.64 -11.46 6.85
C ARG A 90 -2.67 -11.98 7.89
N ILE A 91 -3.19 -12.47 9.01
CA ILE A 91 -2.39 -13.18 10.02
C ILE A 91 -2.41 -14.66 9.65
N ILE A 92 -1.22 -15.24 9.52
CA ILE A 92 -0.99 -16.66 9.27
C ILE A 92 -0.25 -17.28 10.45
N GLU A 93 -0.21 -18.60 10.50
CA GLU A 93 0.57 -19.35 11.48
C GLU A 93 1.63 -20.20 10.77
N VAL A 94 2.88 -20.02 11.15
CA VAL A 94 4.04 -20.73 10.60
C VAL A 94 4.87 -21.26 11.76
N ASN A 95 5.04 -22.59 11.85
CA ASN A 95 5.79 -23.26 12.93
C ASN A 95 5.34 -22.82 14.34
N GLY A 96 4.03 -22.66 14.55
CA GLY A 96 3.45 -22.19 15.83
C GLY A 96 3.62 -20.70 16.11
N GLN A 97 4.23 -19.94 15.20
CA GLN A 97 4.34 -18.48 15.27
C GLN A 97 3.26 -17.81 14.44
N LYS A 98 2.54 -16.88 15.07
CA LYS A 98 1.59 -16.02 14.37
C LYS A 98 2.34 -14.88 13.69
N ILE A 99 2.20 -14.77 12.38
CA ILE A 99 2.89 -13.80 11.53
C ILE A 99 1.83 -12.97 10.81
N LYS A 100 1.92 -11.64 10.92
CA LYS A 100 1.07 -10.72 10.17
C LYS A 100 1.73 -10.40 8.82
N LEU A 101 1.13 -10.83 7.73
CA LEU A 101 1.53 -10.41 6.40
C LEU A 101 0.92 -9.03 6.07
N GLN A 102 1.75 -8.13 5.55
CA GLN A 102 1.36 -6.85 4.98
C GLN A 102 1.70 -6.88 3.49
N ILE A 103 0.68 -7.00 2.64
CA ILE A 103 0.86 -7.29 1.21
C ILE A 103 0.51 -6.05 0.41
N TRP A 104 1.45 -5.59 -0.39
CA TRP A 104 1.29 -4.46 -1.31
C TRP A 104 1.13 -5.00 -2.74
N ASP A 105 -0.08 -4.92 -3.29
CA ASP A 105 -0.36 -5.23 -4.69
C ASP A 105 -0.03 -4.01 -5.56
N THR A 106 0.99 -4.14 -6.41
CA THR A 106 1.48 -3.02 -7.22
C THR A 106 0.77 -2.96 -8.57
N ALA A 107 0.44 -1.76 -9.06
CA ALA A 107 -0.04 -1.60 -10.44
C ALA A 107 1.00 -2.15 -11.43
N GLY A 108 0.58 -3.12 -12.25
CA GLY A 108 1.43 -3.76 -13.27
C GLY A 108 1.65 -2.93 -14.52
N GLN A 109 1.37 -1.63 -14.49
CA GLN A 109 1.54 -0.75 -15.64
C GLN A 109 2.98 -0.24 -15.65
N GLU A 110 3.73 -0.72 -16.63
CA GLU A 110 5.12 -0.39 -16.96
C GLU A 110 5.41 1.13 -17.00
N ARG A 111 4.40 1.95 -17.30
CA ARG A 111 4.46 3.42 -17.31
C ARG A 111 4.59 4.07 -15.93
N PHE A 112 4.39 3.32 -14.83
CA PHE A 112 4.47 3.81 -13.45
C PHE A 112 5.64 3.23 -12.63
N ARG A 113 6.65 2.63 -13.28
CA ARG A 113 7.84 2.05 -12.61
C ARG A 113 8.50 2.96 -11.56
N ALA A 114 8.48 4.29 -11.75
CA ALA A 114 9.02 5.25 -10.78
C ALA A 114 8.21 5.31 -9.46
N VAL A 115 6.88 5.15 -9.53
CA VAL A 115 5.97 5.13 -8.36
C VAL A 115 6.11 3.80 -7.60
N THR A 116 6.40 2.71 -8.31
CA THR A 116 6.53 1.38 -7.69
C THR A 116 7.77 1.26 -6.80
N ARG A 117 8.86 2.00 -7.07
CA ARG A 117 10.15 1.90 -6.34
C ARG A 117 10.03 2.06 -4.82
N SER A 118 9.16 2.96 -4.33
CA SER A 118 8.98 3.16 -2.88
C SER A 118 8.43 1.93 -2.18
N TYR A 119 7.71 1.05 -2.89
CA TYR A 119 7.09 -0.14 -2.30
C TYR A 119 8.09 -1.30 -2.16
N TYR A 120 9.11 -1.38 -3.02
CA TYR A 120 10.17 -2.38 -2.94
C TYR A 120 11.00 -2.27 -1.66
N ARG A 121 11.26 -1.04 -1.19
CA ARG A 121 12.10 -0.82 -0.01
C ARG A 121 11.50 -1.51 1.22
N GLY A 122 12.28 -2.34 1.89
CA GLY A 122 11.83 -3.07 3.07
C GLY A 122 10.83 -4.17 2.77
N ALA A 123 10.82 -4.77 1.59
CA ALA A 123 10.07 -6.00 1.34
C ALA A 123 10.87 -7.22 1.83
N ALA A 124 10.28 -8.02 2.71
CA ALA A 124 10.85 -9.31 3.12
C ALA A 124 10.54 -10.42 2.10
N GLY A 125 9.39 -10.32 1.43
CA GLY A 125 8.95 -11.25 0.39
C GLY A 125 8.51 -10.52 -0.87
N ALA A 126 8.81 -11.08 -2.05
CA ALA A 126 8.33 -10.60 -3.33
C ALA A 126 7.69 -11.75 -4.11
N LEU A 127 6.40 -11.63 -4.43
CA LEU A 127 5.69 -12.57 -5.29
C LEU A 127 5.75 -12.04 -6.72
N MET A 128 6.53 -12.69 -7.58
CA MET A 128 6.72 -12.32 -8.97
C MET A 128 5.79 -13.16 -9.86
N VAL A 129 4.85 -12.51 -10.52
CA VAL A 129 3.71 -13.19 -11.17
C VAL A 129 3.76 -13.03 -12.68
N TYR A 130 3.60 -14.13 -13.41
CA TYR A 130 3.30 -14.13 -14.84
C TYR A 130 1.99 -14.88 -15.12
N ASP A 131 1.50 -14.77 -16.35
CA ASP A 131 0.29 -15.43 -16.83
C ASP A 131 0.68 -16.60 -17.75
N ILE A 132 0.32 -17.83 -17.40
CA ILE A 132 0.71 -19.01 -18.17
C ILE A 132 0.13 -19.02 -19.60
N THR A 133 -0.92 -18.23 -19.86
CA THR A 133 -1.58 -18.11 -21.17
C THR A 133 -1.00 -16.99 -22.04
N ARG A 134 -0.02 -16.23 -21.52
CA ARG A 134 0.57 -15.08 -22.23
C ARG A 134 2.09 -15.04 -22.09
N ARG A 135 2.80 -15.57 -23.10
CA ARG A 135 4.27 -15.62 -23.13
C ARG A 135 4.97 -14.28 -22.98
N SER A 136 4.38 -13.18 -23.45
CA SER A 136 4.97 -11.85 -23.26
C SER A 136 5.22 -11.51 -21.78
N THR A 137 4.31 -11.94 -20.89
CA THR A 137 4.44 -11.69 -19.44
C THR A 137 5.55 -12.51 -18.80
N TYR A 138 5.82 -13.70 -19.34
CA TYR A 138 6.95 -14.54 -18.95
C TYR A 138 8.28 -13.94 -19.43
N ASN A 139 8.34 -13.45 -20.67
CA ASN A 139 9.55 -12.83 -21.23
C ASN A 139 10.01 -11.60 -20.43
N HIS A 140 9.10 -10.93 -19.73
CA HIS A 140 9.42 -9.77 -18.88
C HIS A 140 9.92 -10.14 -17.47
N LEU A 141 9.89 -11.42 -17.07
CA LEU A 141 10.32 -11.86 -15.74
C LEU A 141 11.76 -11.47 -15.41
N SER A 142 12.68 -11.55 -16.38
CA SER A 142 14.07 -11.12 -16.16
C SER A 142 14.18 -9.65 -15.75
N SER A 143 13.34 -8.78 -16.33
CA SER A 143 13.31 -7.37 -15.98
C SER A 143 12.71 -7.15 -14.59
N TRP A 144 11.62 -7.85 -14.26
CA TRP A 144 11.01 -7.80 -12.92
C TRP A 144 11.95 -8.34 -11.84
N LEU A 145 12.68 -9.41 -12.13
CA LEU A 145 13.67 -9.98 -11.24
C LEU A 145 14.83 -9.03 -11.00
N SER A 146 15.33 -8.37 -12.06
CA SER A 146 16.36 -7.34 -11.93
C SER A 146 15.89 -6.18 -11.07
N ASP A 147 14.66 -5.69 -11.29
CA ASP A 147 14.06 -4.62 -10.48
C ASP A 147 13.94 -5.06 -9.01
N ALA A 148 13.42 -6.27 -8.74
CA ALA A 148 13.31 -6.80 -7.39
C ALA A 148 14.67 -6.89 -6.69
N LYS A 149 15.66 -7.56 -7.29
CA LYS A 149 17.01 -7.71 -6.72
C LYS A 149 17.71 -6.36 -6.48
N THR A 150 17.45 -5.36 -7.31
CA THR A 150 18.09 -4.03 -7.21
C THR A 150 17.42 -3.13 -6.17
N LEU A 151 16.10 -3.25 -5.99
CA LEU A 151 15.30 -2.32 -5.20
C LEU A 151 14.89 -2.85 -3.82
N THR A 152 15.05 -4.16 -3.57
CA THR A 152 14.82 -4.78 -2.26
C THR A 152 16.14 -5.10 -1.55
N ASN A 153 16.05 -5.65 -0.34
CA ASN A 153 17.22 -6.16 0.38
C ASN A 153 17.74 -7.45 -0.28
N PRO A 154 19.06 -7.74 -0.26
CA PRO A 154 19.61 -8.98 -0.81
C PRO A 154 19.00 -10.27 -0.21
N ASN A 155 18.49 -10.20 1.02
CA ASN A 155 17.85 -11.32 1.72
C ASN A 155 16.34 -11.45 1.44
N THR A 156 15.77 -10.58 0.59
CA THR A 156 14.35 -10.67 0.20
C THR A 156 14.10 -12.02 -0.49
N VAL A 157 13.12 -12.76 0.01
CA VAL A 157 12.70 -14.02 -0.59
C VAL A 157 11.82 -13.72 -1.80
N ILE A 158 12.26 -14.15 -2.98
CA ILE A 158 11.52 -13.96 -4.23
C ILE A 158 10.88 -15.29 -4.64
N PHE A 159 9.56 -15.27 -4.83
CA PHE A 159 8.75 -16.43 -5.19
C PHE A 159 8.12 -16.22 -6.57
N LEU A 160 8.40 -17.09 -7.53
CA LEU A 160 7.82 -17.07 -8.87
C LEU A 160 6.44 -17.75 -8.87
N ILE A 161 5.45 -17.10 -9.46
CA ILE A 161 4.09 -17.62 -9.60
C ILE A 161 3.67 -17.61 -11.06
N GLY A 162 3.35 -18.78 -11.60
CA GLY A 162 2.62 -18.92 -12.88
C GLY A 162 1.12 -18.92 -12.63
N ASN A 163 0.45 -17.79 -12.81
CA ASN A 163 -0.97 -17.67 -12.51
C ASN A 163 -1.85 -18.09 -13.70
N LYS A 164 -3.14 -18.36 -13.39
CA LYS A 164 -4.18 -18.84 -14.31
C LYS A 164 -4.00 -20.29 -14.75
N SER A 165 -3.52 -21.15 -13.84
CA SER A 165 -3.41 -22.61 -14.07
C SER A 165 -4.75 -23.26 -14.44
N ASP A 166 -5.88 -22.65 -14.08
CA ASP A 166 -7.22 -23.09 -14.52
C ASP A 166 -7.46 -22.98 -16.03
N MET A 167 -6.60 -22.26 -16.76
CA MET A 167 -6.66 -22.07 -18.21
C MET A 167 -5.60 -22.88 -18.96
N ASP A 168 -5.29 -24.09 -18.48
CA ASP A 168 -4.25 -24.98 -19.05
C ASP A 168 -4.41 -25.25 -20.56
N ALA A 169 -5.65 -25.30 -21.05
CA ALA A 169 -5.94 -25.45 -22.49
C ALA A 169 -5.45 -24.28 -23.37
N GLN A 170 -5.17 -23.12 -22.77
CA GLN A 170 -4.65 -21.92 -23.43
C GLN A 170 -3.19 -21.64 -23.05
N ARG A 171 -2.49 -22.64 -22.50
CA ARG A 171 -1.11 -22.51 -22.05
C ARG A 171 -0.19 -22.13 -23.19
N ASP A 172 0.55 -21.06 -22.98
CA ASP A 172 1.59 -20.54 -23.87
C ASP A 172 2.97 -20.65 -23.23
N VAL A 173 3.06 -20.94 -21.92
CA VAL A 173 4.30 -21.14 -21.16
C VAL A 173 4.25 -22.49 -20.43
N THR A 174 5.20 -23.39 -20.70
CA THR A 174 5.27 -24.71 -20.08
C THR A 174 5.69 -24.61 -18.61
N TYR A 175 5.32 -25.62 -17.82
CA TYR A 175 5.74 -25.70 -16.43
C TYR A 175 7.27 -25.85 -16.33
N GLU A 176 7.85 -26.64 -17.23
CA GLU A 176 9.28 -26.97 -17.25
C GLU A 176 10.16 -25.75 -17.53
N GLU A 177 9.77 -24.88 -18.47
CA GLU A 177 10.58 -23.69 -18.78
C GLU A 177 10.51 -22.65 -17.65
N ALA A 178 9.37 -22.52 -16.99
CA ALA A 178 9.21 -21.63 -15.84
C ALA A 178 9.94 -22.15 -14.60
N LYS A 179 9.90 -23.47 -14.40
CA LYS A 179 10.67 -24.13 -13.34
C LYS A 179 12.17 -24.00 -13.57
N ALA A 180 12.66 -24.21 -14.80
CA ALA A 180 14.07 -24.03 -15.14
C ALA A 180 14.53 -22.59 -14.87
N PHE A 181 13.74 -21.59 -15.29
CA PHE A 181 14.02 -20.19 -14.99
C PHE A 181 14.10 -19.91 -13.48
N ALA A 182 13.21 -20.50 -12.68
CA ALA A 182 13.23 -20.36 -11.23
C ALA A 182 14.49 -20.98 -10.62
N GLU A 183 14.85 -22.20 -11.00
CA GLU A 183 16.03 -22.92 -10.52
C GLU A 183 17.33 -22.17 -10.86
N GLU A 184 17.48 -21.71 -12.11
CA GLU A 184 18.64 -20.93 -12.57
C GLU A 184 18.84 -19.63 -11.78
N ASN A 185 17.74 -19.04 -11.28
CA ASN A 185 17.76 -17.77 -10.56
C ASN A 185 17.66 -17.91 -9.04
N GLY A 186 17.60 -19.14 -8.52
CA GLY A 186 17.47 -19.44 -7.08
C GLY A 186 16.12 -19.04 -6.48
N LEU A 187 15.04 -19.15 -7.27
CA LEU A 187 13.67 -18.79 -6.88
C LEU A 187 12.87 -20.04 -6.53
N THR A 188 11.91 -19.91 -5.61
CA THR A 188 10.86 -20.93 -5.45
C THR A 188 9.76 -20.69 -6.49
N PHE A 189 9.11 -21.75 -6.97
CA PHE A 189 8.12 -21.68 -8.04
C PHE A 189 6.89 -22.54 -7.77
N LEU A 190 5.71 -21.97 -8.03
CA LEU A 190 4.43 -22.69 -8.13
C LEU A 190 3.58 -22.11 -9.26
N GLU A 191 2.71 -22.94 -9.83
CA GLU A 191 1.58 -22.46 -10.60
C GLU A 191 0.36 -22.32 -9.71
N CYS A 192 -0.40 -21.24 -9.90
CA CYS A 192 -1.57 -20.92 -9.09
C CYS A 192 -2.78 -20.60 -9.97
N SER A 193 -3.97 -20.77 -9.41
CA SER A 193 -5.17 -20.17 -9.96
C SER A 193 -5.82 -19.29 -8.91
N ALA A 194 -5.77 -17.98 -9.14
CA ALA A 194 -6.55 -17.02 -8.35
C ALA A 194 -8.07 -17.28 -8.45
N LYS A 195 -8.53 -17.96 -9.51
CA LYS A 195 -9.95 -18.28 -9.73
C LYS A 195 -10.43 -19.45 -8.89
N THR A 196 -9.66 -20.54 -8.84
CA THR A 196 -10.04 -21.74 -8.06
C THR A 196 -9.49 -21.69 -6.63
N GLY A 197 -8.45 -20.90 -6.38
CA GLY A 197 -7.69 -20.88 -5.13
C GLY A 197 -6.55 -21.90 -5.08
N GLU A 198 -6.37 -22.70 -6.12
CA GLU A 198 -5.31 -23.70 -6.19
C GLU A 198 -3.93 -23.06 -6.01
N ASN A 199 -3.15 -23.61 -5.08
CA ASN A 199 -1.80 -23.19 -4.68
C ASN A 199 -1.63 -21.73 -4.24
N VAL A 200 -2.72 -20.95 -4.15
CA VAL A 200 -2.64 -19.55 -3.71
C VAL A 200 -2.19 -19.49 -2.26
N GLU A 201 -2.82 -20.25 -1.36
CA GLU A 201 -2.43 -20.26 0.06
C GLU A 201 -0.98 -20.74 0.23
N ASP A 202 -0.59 -21.78 -0.50
CA ASP A 202 0.74 -22.38 -0.42
C ASP A 202 1.85 -21.42 -0.87
N ALA A 203 1.64 -20.64 -1.94
CA ALA A 203 2.63 -19.67 -2.40
C ALA A 203 2.94 -18.60 -1.32
N PHE A 204 1.91 -18.07 -0.65
CA PHE A 204 2.10 -17.08 0.41
C PHE A 204 2.73 -17.69 1.68
N LEU A 205 2.27 -18.88 2.08
CA LEU A 205 2.77 -19.58 3.26
C LEU A 205 4.21 -20.06 3.09
N GLU A 206 4.57 -20.60 1.93
CA GLU A 206 5.93 -21.08 1.67
C GLU A 206 6.93 -19.93 1.63
N THR A 207 6.55 -18.80 1.03
CA THR A 207 7.34 -17.57 1.13
C THR A 207 7.57 -17.18 2.60
N ALA A 208 6.53 -17.31 3.45
CA ALA A 208 6.62 -16.93 4.86
C ALA A 208 7.49 -17.91 5.65
N ARG A 209 7.38 -19.21 5.37
CA ARG A 209 8.25 -20.25 5.93
C ARG A 209 9.70 -19.97 5.59
N ARG A 210 10.00 -19.61 4.34
CA ARG A 210 11.38 -19.32 3.92
C ARG A 210 11.94 -18.06 4.58
N ILE A 211 11.15 -16.99 4.68
CA ILE A 211 11.56 -15.78 5.43
C ILE A 211 11.79 -16.13 6.91
N TYR A 212 10.89 -16.89 7.51
CA TYR A 212 11.03 -17.32 8.91
C TYR A 212 12.27 -18.19 9.13
N GLN A 213 12.55 -19.11 8.21
CA GLN A 213 13.76 -19.94 8.25
C GLN A 213 15.02 -19.09 8.17
N ASN A 214 15.07 -18.12 7.26
CA ASN A 214 16.20 -17.19 7.13
C ASN A 214 16.44 -16.41 8.43
N ILE A 215 15.38 -16.07 9.18
CA ILE A 215 15.49 -15.43 10.51
C ILE A 215 16.09 -16.42 11.52
N MET A 216 15.61 -17.66 11.56
CA MET A 216 16.12 -18.70 12.49
C MET A 216 17.59 -19.03 12.23
N ASP A 217 18.00 -19.03 10.96
CA ASP A 217 19.37 -19.29 10.53
C ASP A 217 20.31 -18.09 10.76
N GLY A 218 19.77 -16.94 11.23
CA GLY A 218 20.54 -15.71 11.45
C GLY A 218 20.99 -15.00 10.17
N SER A 219 20.50 -15.46 9.00
CA SER A 219 20.79 -14.86 7.69
C SER A 219 20.02 -13.55 7.44
N LEU A 220 18.96 -13.30 8.22
CA LEU A 220 18.17 -12.07 8.18
C LEU A 220 18.34 -11.30 9.51
N ASP A 221 18.96 -10.12 9.44
CA ASP A 221 19.05 -9.22 10.59
C ASP A 221 17.70 -8.53 10.82
N LEU A 222 17.03 -8.94 11.90
CA LEU A 222 15.74 -8.39 12.34
C LEU A 222 15.81 -6.91 12.74
N ASN A 223 17.01 -6.37 13.00
CA ASN A 223 17.21 -4.97 13.37
C ASN A 223 17.52 -4.08 12.16
N ALA A 224 17.76 -4.66 10.98
CA ALA A 224 18.00 -3.90 9.77
C ALA A 224 16.68 -3.26 9.27
N ALA A 225 16.65 -1.93 9.19
CA ALA A 225 15.46 -1.14 8.84
C ALA A 225 14.90 -1.43 7.44
N ASP A 226 15.66 -2.13 6.60
CA ASP A 226 15.35 -2.53 5.23
C ASP A 226 15.07 -4.04 5.08
N SER A 227 15.07 -4.81 6.17
CA SER A 227 14.78 -6.27 6.15
C SER A 227 13.33 -6.60 5.78
N GLY A 228 12.40 -5.67 6.03
CA GLY A 228 10.97 -5.89 5.84
C GLY A 228 10.30 -6.82 6.84
N VAL A 229 11.03 -7.19 7.89
CA VAL A 229 10.54 -7.99 9.02
C VAL A 229 10.51 -7.11 10.27
N GLN A 230 9.39 -7.12 10.99
CA GLN A 230 9.30 -6.48 12.31
C GLN A 230 8.97 -7.53 13.36
N SER A 231 9.77 -7.64 14.42
CA SER A 231 9.47 -8.48 15.58
C SER A 231 8.80 -7.65 16.67
N LYS A 232 7.72 -8.18 17.28
CA LYS A 232 7.20 -7.61 18.54
C LYS A 232 8.00 -8.17 19.70
N GLN A 233 8.71 -7.30 20.44
CA GLN A 233 9.48 -7.70 21.64
C GLN A 233 8.60 -8.52 22.60
N GLY A 234 9.01 -9.76 22.86
CA GLY A 234 8.34 -10.70 23.76
C GLY A 234 8.55 -12.19 23.47
N ALA A 235 9.09 -12.57 22.31
CA ALA A 235 9.15 -13.96 21.87
C ALA A 235 10.58 -14.49 21.58
N VAL A 236 11.49 -14.39 22.55
CA VAL A 236 12.64 -15.31 22.63
C VAL A 236 12.89 -15.63 24.10
N THR A 237 12.28 -16.70 24.60
CA THR A 237 12.70 -17.34 25.85
C THR A 237 14.03 -18.06 25.60
N SER A 238 15.10 -17.50 26.16
CA SER A 238 16.40 -18.16 26.26
C SER A 238 16.26 -19.45 27.08
N SER A 239 16.19 -20.58 26.39
CA SER A 239 16.42 -21.89 26.99
C SER A 239 17.54 -22.58 26.21
N ARG A 240 18.72 -22.61 26.84
CA ARG A 240 19.67 -23.73 26.83
C ARG A 240 20.94 -23.26 27.55
N GLY A 241 20.98 -23.55 28.85
CA GLY A 241 22.26 -23.77 29.50
C GLY A 241 22.88 -25.04 28.93
N VAL A 242 24.14 -24.95 28.52
CA VAL A 242 25.03 -26.10 28.42
C VAL A 242 26.39 -25.65 28.96
N HIS A 243 26.88 -26.44 29.90
CA HIS A 243 28.19 -26.35 30.54
C HIS A 243 29.36 -26.16 29.55
N GLN A 244 30.34 -25.38 29.96
CA GLN A 244 31.69 -25.35 29.39
C GLN A 244 32.71 -25.54 30.53
N PRO A 245 33.70 -26.45 30.42
CA PRO A 245 34.90 -26.38 31.24
C PRO A 245 36.01 -25.61 30.52
N ASN A 246 36.83 -24.93 31.33
CA ASN A 246 38.00 -24.12 30.98
C ASN A 246 39.06 -24.85 30.11
N ALA A 247 39.71 -24.11 29.21
CA ALA A 247 41.16 -23.80 29.26
C ALA A 247 41.64 -23.06 27.98
N GLY A 248 42.60 -22.13 28.14
CA GLY A 248 43.66 -21.90 27.14
C GLY A 248 43.67 -20.59 26.33
N GLU A 249 44.28 -19.57 26.92
CA GLU A 249 45.24 -18.58 26.34
C GLU A 249 45.12 -18.06 24.89
N GLY A 250 45.18 -16.72 24.76
CA GLY A 250 46.05 -16.07 23.75
C GLY A 250 45.44 -15.00 22.84
N ARG A 251 45.87 -13.75 23.08
CA ARG A 251 46.21 -12.70 22.09
C ARG A 251 45.16 -11.67 21.60
N GLU A 252 45.63 -10.41 21.69
CA GLU A 252 45.36 -9.21 20.88
C GLU A 252 44.07 -8.38 21.11
N THR A 253 44.27 -7.31 21.89
CA THR A 253 43.33 -6.21 22.12
C THR A 253 43.23 -5.26 20.91
N LYS A 254 42.27 -5.50 20.03
CA LYS A 254 41.70 -4.41 19.20
C LYS A 254 40.62 -3.70 20.04
N LYS A 255 40.88 -2.45 20.44
CA LYS A 255 39.84 -1.54 20.95
C LYS A 255 38.87 -1.22 19.80
N SER A 256 37.84 -2.06 19.63
CA SER A 256 36.63 -1.68 18.91
C SER A 256 35.84 -0.71 19.79
N LEU A 257 35.65 0.53 19.33
CA LEU A 257 34.63 1.40 19.90
C LEU A 257 33.27 0.72 19.66
N ASN A 258 32.70 0.14 20.72
CA ASN A 258 31.30 -0.28 20.72
C ASN A 258 30.42 0.97 20.72
N ILE A 259 30.10 1.48 19.53
CA ILE A 259 28.99 2.42 19.37
C ILE A 259 27.73 1.57 19.34
N SER A 260 27.09 1.41 20.51
CA SER A 260 25.78 0.79 20.63
C SER A 260 24.75 1.69 19.94
N PHE A 261 24.38 1.37 18.70
CA PHE A 261 23.20 1.96 18.08
C PHE A 261 21.98 1.20 18.59
N SER A 262 21.26 1.81 19.53
CA SER A 262 19.91 1.39 19.88
C SER A 262 19.03 1.50 18.62
N PRO A 263 18.18 0.50 18.30
CA PRO A 263 17.24 0.63 17.20
C PRO A 263 16.27 1.77 17.53
N MET A 264 16.38 2.89 16.82
CA MET A 264 15.43 3.99 16.96
C MET A 264 14.10 3.50 16.39
N SER A 265 13.12 3.28 17.28
CA SER A 265 11.72 3.22 16.88
C SER A 265 11.41 4.40 15.96
N PRO A 266 10.64 4.22 14.88
CA PRO A 266 10.34 5.34 14.00
C PRO A 266 9.65 6.44 14.82
N THR A 267 10.24 7.63 14.81
CA THR A 267 9.67 8.79 15.50
C THR A 267 8.42 9.20 14.75
N ILE A 268 7.26 8.73 15.22
CA ILE A 268 5.96 9.14 14.71
C ILE A 268 5.38 10.16 15.67
N ARG A 269 5.05 11.35 15.15
CA ARG A 269 4.43 12.41 15.93
C ARG A 269 3.33 13.08 15.13
N GLN A 270 2.19 13.31 15.77
CA GLN A 270 1.14 14.12 15.19
C GLN A 270 1.52 15.59 15.31
N ILE A 271 1.36 16.34 14.21
CA ILE A 271 1.53 17.79 14.22
C ILE A 271 0.14 18.40 14.12
N ALA A 272 -0.13 19.34 15.03
CA ALA A 272 -1.36 20.09 15.08
C ALA A 272 -1.11 21.57 15.37
N THR A 273 -2.00 22.43 14.90
CA THR A 273 -1.99 23.88 15.14
C THR A 273 -3.41 24.44 15.11
N SER A 274 -3.68 25.41 15.97
CA SER A 274 -4.94 26.17 15.97
C SER A 274 -5.01 27.22 14.85
N ASN A 275 -3.89 27.51 14.19
CA ASN A 275 -3.82 28.45 13.06
C ASN A 275 -4.23 27.83 11.72
N ALA A 276 -4.54 26.53 11.70
CA ALA A 276 -5.11 25.83 10.55
C ALA A 276 -6.43 25.14 10.95
N PRO A 277 -7.30 24.80 9.99
CA PRO A 277 -8.55 24.10 10.28
C PRO A 277 -8.30 22.78 11.01
N ALA A 278 -9.00 22.56 12.12
CA ALA A 278 -8.93 21.31 12.84
C ALA A 278 -9.41 20.14 11.97
N ALA A 279 -8.89 18.94 12.23
CA ALA A 279 -9.37 17.74 11.54
C ALA A 279 -10.85 17.50 11.85
N ILE A 280 -11.68 17.42 10.80
CA ILE A 280 -13.15 17.29 10.91
C ILE A 280 -13.58 15.80 10.94
N GLY A 281 -12.63 14.88 10.84
CA GLY A 281 -12.85 13.43 10.82
C GLY A 281 -11.71 12.65 11.47
N PRO A 282 -11.66 11.32 11.33
CA PRO A 282 -10.66 10.47 11.98
C PRO A 282 -9.28 10.54 11.28
N TYR A 283 -8.71 11.75 11.19
CA TYR A 283 -7.39 12.02 10.63
C TYR A 283 -6.68 13.12 11.44
N SER A 284 -5.37 13.26 11.26
CA SER A 284 -4.55 14.32 11.88
C SER A 284 -4.26 15.43 10.86
N GLN A 285 -4.04 16.68 11.28
CA GLN A 285 -3.63 17.76 10.35
C GLN A 285 -2.34 17.40 9.61
N ALA A 286 -1.36 16.86 10.34
CA ALA A 286 -0.19 16.22 9.76
C ALA A 286 0.39 15.14 10.68
N VAL A 287 1.17 14.24 10.09
CA VAL A 287 1.95 13.23 10.80
C VAL A 287 3.39 13.33 10.33
N PHE A 288 4.29 13.55 11.28
CA PHE A 288 5.72 13.39 11.09
C PHE A 288 6.09 11.93 11.32
N ALA A 289 6.86 11.35 10.40
CA ALA A 289 7.45 10.03 10.53
C ALA A 289 8.91 10.09 10.08
N ASN A 290 9.84 9.96 11.03
CA ASN A 290 11.29 9.97 10.85
C ASN A 290 11.88 11.27 10.30
N LYS A 291 11.79 11.53 8.99
CA LYS A 291 12.30 12.73 8.32
C LYS A 291 11.33 13.26 7.28
N THR A 292 10.09 12.79 7.37
CA THR A 292 9.06 13.05 6.39
C THR A 292 7.81 13.51 7.11
N LEU A 293 7.33 14.68 6.74
CA LEU A 293 6.05 15.20 7.18
C LEU A 293 5.00 14.93 6.10
N TYR A 294 3.92 14.29 6.50
CA TYR A 294 2.73 14.07 5.68
C TYR A 294 1.65 15.02 6.15
N VAL A 295 1.27 15.98 5.29
CA VAL A 295 0.22 16.95 5.60
C VAL A 295 -1.06 16.52 4.89
N SER A 296 -2.15 16.37 5.66
CA SER A 296 -3.46 16.05 5.10
C SER A 296 -4.01 17.18 4.23
N GLY A 297 -4.94 16.84 3.34
CA GLY A 297 -5.56 17.80 2.43
C GLY A 297 -6.14 19.02 3.13
N GLN A 298 -5.74 20.19 2.66
CA GLN A 298 -6.20 21.48 3.14
C GLN A 298 -7.21 22.05 2.18
N LEU A 299 -8.42 22.30 2.69
CA LEU A 299 -9.45 23.09 2.03
C LEU A 299 -9.24 24.58 2.33
N GLY A 300 -9.92 25.43 1.57
CA GLY A 300 -10.01 26.87 1.80
C GLY A 300 -10.80 27.28 3.04
N ILE A 301 -10.75 26.51 4.12
CA ILE A 301 -11.48 26.76 5.37
C ILE A 301 -10.74 27.81 6.20
N VAL A 302 -11.49 28.73 6.81
CA VAL A 302 -10.93 29.73 7.73
C VAL A 302 -10.62 29.06 9.08
N PRO A 303 -9.39 29.16 9.61
CA PRO A 303 -9.04 28.61 10.93
C PRO A 303 -9.99 29.07 12.03
N GLY A 304 -10.36 28.17 12.95
CA GLY A 304 -11.35 28.43 14.00
C GLY A 304 -12.80 28.53 13.52
N LYS A 305 -13.06 28.44 12.21
CA LYS A 305 -14.42 28.37 11.63
C LYS A 305 -14.59 27.05 10.88
N SER A 306 -15.85 26.69 10.62
CA SER A 306 -16.22 25.49 9.84
C SER A 306 -16.61 25.80 8.39
N GLU A 307 -16.29 26.99 7.91
CA GLU A 307 -16.76 27.56 6.64
C GLU A 307 -15.59 27.82 5.68
N LEU A 308 -15.85 27.61 4.38
CA LEU A 308 -14.96 28.00 3.30
C LEU A 308 -14.88 29.52 3.19
N VAL A 309 -13.72 30.03 2.84
CA VAL A 309 -13.52 31.46 2.55
C VAL A 309 -14.36 31.88 1.34
N PRO A 310 -15.03 33.04 1.37
CA PRO A 310 -15.73 33.55 0.19
C PRO A 310 -14.75 33.97 -0.91
N GLY A 311 -15.23 34.06 -2.15
CA GLY A 311 -14.46 34.57 -3.29
C GLY A 311 -13.99 33.52 -4.30
N GLY A 312 -14.55 32.31 -4.26
CA GLY A 312 -14.34 31.32 -5.31
C GLY A 312 -13.07 30.50 -5.15
N VAL A 313 -12.73 29.75 -6.21
CA VAL A 313 -11.58 28.83 -6.22
C VAL A 313 -10.26 29.52 -5.90
N ARG A 314 -10.08 30.78 -6.32
CA ARG A 314 -8.86 31.56 -6.07
C ARG A 314 -8.66 31.79 -4.57
N SER A 315 -9.67 32.34 -3.89
CA SER A 315 -9.63 32.55 -2.44
C SER A 315 -9.48 31.23 -1.68
N GLU A 316 -10.19 30.19 -2.12
CA GLU A 316 -10.09 28.86 -1.51
C GLU A 316 -8.69 28.27 -1.64
N ALA A 317 -8.04 28.40 -2.82
CA ALA A 317 -6.67 27.95 -3.04
C ALA A 317 -5.68 28.75 -2.20
N GLU A 318 -5.82 30.08 -2.13
CA GLU A 318 -4.96 30.95 -1.31
C GLU A 318 -5.05 30.54 0.16
N ARG A 319 -6.28 30.33 0.66
CA ARG A 319 -6.52 29.90 2.04
C ARG A 319 -5.98 28.49 2.29
N ALA A 320 -6.18 27.54 1.38
CA ALA A 320 -5.64 26.18 1.50
C ALA A 320 -4.11 26.19 1.61
N MET A 321 -3.43 26.98 0.77
CA MET A 321 -1.98 27.16 0.84
C MET A 321 -1.54 27.85 2.14
N MET A 322 -2.25 28.87 2.62
CA MET A 322 -1.96 29.47 3.93
C MET A 322 -2.08 28.47 5.08
N ASN A 323 -3.15 27.66 5.08
CA ASN A 323 -3.36 26.62 6.09
C ASN A 323 -2.24 25.58 6.06
N LEU A 324 -1.83 25.15 4.86
CA LEU A 324 -0.69 24.27 4.65
C LEU A 324 0.60 24.87 5.23
N GLY A 325 0.84 26.17 4.99
CA GLY A 325 1.98 26.91 5.54
C GLY A 325 2.00 26.96 7.07
N GLU A 326 0.84 27.15 7.71
CA GLU A 326 0.75 27.14 9.19
C GLU A 326 1.03 25.75 9.79
N ILE A 327 0.63 24.68 9.11
CA ILE A 327 0.95 23.30 9.53
C ILE A 327 2.45 23.02 9.35
N LEU A 328 3.04 23.42 8.22
CA LEU A 328 4.49 23.33 8.00
C LEU A 328 5.25 24.07 9.10
N LYS A 329 4.84 25.30 9.42
CA LYS A 329 5.45 26.11 10.48
C LYS A 329 5.36 25.45 11.85
N ALA A 330 4.22 24.85 12.18
CA ALA A 330 4.05 24.08 13.43
C ALA A 330 4.99 22.86 13.50
N ALA A 331 5.37 22.30 12.35
CA ALA A 331 6.38 21.24 12.25
C ALA A 331 7.83 21.77 12.22
N GLY A 332 8.07 23.09 12.34
CA GLY A 332 9.40 23.68 12.18
C GLY A 332 9.89 23.76 10.74
N ALA A 333 8.97 23.71 9.77
CA ALA A 333 9.25 23.64 8.35
C ALA A 333 8.65 24.83 7.57
N SER A 334 8.98 24.91 6.28
CA SER A 334 8.46 25.90 5.34
C SER A 334 8.15 25.26 3.99
N PHE A 335 7.69 26.05 3.03
CA PHE A 335 7.46 25.59 1.66
C PHE A 335 8.73 25.07 0.96
N ASP A 336 9.91 25.52 1.38
CA ASP A 336 11.19 25.04 0.83
C ASP A 336 11.46 23.56 1.19
N ASN A 337 10.80 23.05 2.23
CA ASN A 337 10.90 21.65 2.63
C ASN A 337 9.94 20.74 1.87
N VAL A 338 8.96 21.28 1.15
CA VAL A 338 7.95 20.48 0.45
C VAL A 338 8.59 19.81 -0.76
N VAL A 339 8.42 18.50 -0.86
CA VAL A 339 8.97 17.66 -1.94
C VAL A 339 7.90 17.16 -2.90
N LYS A 340 6.65 17.08 -2.45
CA LYS A 340 5.50 16.71 -3.28
C LYS A 340 4.23 17.46 -2.88
N VAL A 341 3.43 17.84 -3.87
CA VAL A 341 2.07 18.39 -3.69
C VAL A 341 1.07 17.61 -4.54
N THR A 342 -0.10 17.31 -3.99
CA THR A 342 -1.27 16.84 -4.76
C THR A 342 -2.36 17.89 -4.68
N ILE A 343 -2.91 18.28 -5.83
CA ILE A 343 -4.01 19.25 -5.95
C ILE A 343 -5.24 18.54 -6.50
N LEU A 344 -6.35 18.65 -5.79
CA LEU A 344 -7.66 18.12 -6.21
C LEU A 344 -8.55 19.31 -6.58
N LEU A 345 -9.12 19.30 -7.78
CA LEU A 345 -10.03 20.34 -8.28
C LEU A 345 -11.40 19.74 -8.59
N VAL A 346 -12.47 20.43 -8.25
CA VAL A 346 -13.82 20.00 -8.69
C VAL A 346 -14.03 20.29 -10.18
N ASP A 347 -13.51 21.42 -10.65
CA ASP A 347 -13.50 21.80 -12.07
C ASP A 347 -12.06 22.00 -12.54
N ILE A 348 -11.61 21.20 -13.51
CA ILE A 348 -10.27 21.35 -14.09
C ILE A 348 -10.10 22.66 -14.87
N GLY A 349 -11.20 23.34 -15.23
CA GLY A 349 -11.17 24.68 -15.80
C GLY A 349 -10.48 25.71 -14.90
N ASP A 350 -10.48 25.49 -13.58
CA ASP A 350 -9.84 26.36 -12.60
C ASP A 350 -8.31 26.15 -12.50
N PHE A 351 -7.73 25.25 -13.30
CA PHE A 351 -6.33 24.88 -13.25
C PHE A 351 -5.37 26.08 -13.37
N GLN A 352 -5.65 27.03 -14.26
CA GLN A 352 -4.79 28.21 -14.43
C GLN A 352 -4.83 29.11 -13.19
N THR A 353 -6.03 29.38 -12.66
CA THR A 353 -6.24 30.18 -11.46
C THR A 353 -5.49 29.60 -10.26
N VAL A 354 -5.57 28.29 -10.04
CA VAL A 354 -4.87 27.62 -8.93
C VAL A 354 -3.36 27.60 -9.15
N ASN A 355 -2.88 27.47 -10.39
CA ASN A 355 -1.45 27.57 -10.69
C ASN A 355 -0.85 28.94 -10.35
N GLU A 356 -1.57 30.03 -10.65
CA GLU A 356 -1.14 31.38 -10.31
C GLU A 356 -0.97 31.56 -8.80
N VAL A 357 -1.97 31.11 -8.03
CA VAL A 357 -1.91 31.13 -6.56
C VAL A 357 -0.76 30.27 -6.06
N TYR A 358 -0.69 29.02 -6.50
CA TYR A 358 0.31 28.04 -6.09
C TYR A 358 1.73 28.56 -6.29
N LYS A 359 2.02 29.18 -7.44
CA LYS A 359 3.34 29.73 -7.77
C LYS A 359 3.79 30.79 -6.75
N GLY A 360 2.86 31.53 -6.14
CA GLY A 360 3.17 32.57 -5.16
C GLY A 360 3.72 32.06 -3.82
N PHE A 361 3.57 30.77 -3.51
CA PHE A 361 4.01 30.18 -2.25
C PHE A 361 5.37 29.47 -2.35
N PHE A 362 5.90 29.26 -3.55
CA PHE A 362 7.17 28.59 -3.79
C PHE A 362 8.19 29.55 -4.40
N ASN A 363 9.47 29.26 -4.18
CA ASN A 363 10.54 29.97 -4.86
C ASN A 363 10.48 29.65 -6.37
N ASN A 364 10.55 30.68 -7.22
CA ASN A 364 10.39 30.56 -8.68
C ASN A 364 11.42 29.68 -9.40
N THR A 365 12.44 29.21 -8.68
CA THR A 365 13.52 28.37 -9.22
C THR A 365 13.43 26.90 -8.78
N SER A 366 12.55 26.55 -7.83
CA SER A 366 12.41 25.19 -7.32
C SER A 366 10.96 24.91 -6.92
N PHE A 367 10.32 23.98 -7.63
CA PHE A 367 8.96 23.52 -7.33
C PHE A 367 9.00 22.04 -6.94
N PRO A 368 8.16 21.60 -5.98
CA PRO A 368 8.04 20.18 -5.65
C PRO A 368 7.45 19.38 -6.80
N ALA A 369 7.62 18.06 -6.74
CA ALA A 369 6.89 17.15 -7.63
C ALA A 369 5.38 17.37 -7.43
N ARG A 370 4.61 17.36 -8.53
CA ARG A 370 3.19 17.71 -8.45
C ARG A 370 2.30 16.77 -9.25
N SER A 371 1.17 16.42 -8.64
CA SER A 371 0.02 15.83 -9.32
C SER A 371 -1.19 16.74 -9.19
N THR A 372 -2.02 16.82 -10.23
CA THR A 372 -3.28 17.58 -10.19
C THR A 372 -4.38 16.75 -10.86
N TYR A 373 -5.51 16.59 -10.19
CA TYR A 373 -6.62 15.77 -10.65
C TYR A 373 -7.94 16.53 -10.56
N GLN A 374 -8.86 16.23 -11.48
CA GLN A 374 -10.26 16.58 -11.29
C GLN A 374 -10.96 15.51 -10.45
N VAL A 375 -11.82 15.92 -9.53
CA VAL A 375 -12.65 15.04 -8.69
C VAL A 375 -14.12 15.45 -8.77
N THR A 376 -15.03 14.52 -8.53
CA THR A 376 -16.48 14.79 -8.62
C THR A 376 -16.97 15.74 -7.53
N ALA A 377 -16.40 15.67 -6.33
CA ALA A 377 -16.74 16.52 -5.21
C ALA A 377 -15.63 16.51 -4.15
N LEU A 378 -15.58 17.57 -3.35
CA LEU A 378 -14.73 17.68 -2.17
C LEU A 378 -15.59 17.89 -0.92
N PRO A 379 -15.07 17.58 0.29
CA PRO A 379 -15.79 17.85 1.53
C PRO A 379 -16.21 19.33 1.64
N LYS A 380 -17.32 19.59 2.34
CA LYS A 380 -17.88 20.95 2.54
C LYS A 380 -18.20 21.70 1.24
N ASN A 381 -18.31 21.02 0.10
CA ASN A 381 -18.46 21.61 -1.23
C ASN A 381 -17.29 22.55 -1.61
N GLY A 382 -16.08 22.23 -1.15
CA GLY A 382 -14.87 22.93 -1.60
C GLY A 382 -14.64 22.78 -3.10
N ARG A 383 -13.97 23.75 -3.70
CA ARG A 383 -13.58 23.72 -5.12
C ARG A 383 -12.16 23.21 -5.33
N VAL A 384 -11.31 23.34 -4.31
CA VAL A 384 -9.91 22.92 -4.32
C VAL A 384 -9.49 22.38 -2.96
N GLU A 385 -8.73 21.28 -2.97
CA GLU A 385 -8.07 20.70 -1.81
C GLU A 385 -6.59 20.43 -2.14
N ILE A 386 -5.69 20.77 -1.23
CA ILE A 386 -4.24 20.68 -1.46
C ILE A 386 -3.58 19.92 -0.31
N GLU A 387 -2.91 18.82 -0.61
CA GLU A 387 -2.08 18.06 0.34
C GLU A 387 -0.60 18.15 -0.05
N ALA A 388 0.29 17.90 0.92
CA ALA A 388 1.72 17.94 0.67
C ALA A 388 2.53 16.93 1.49
N ILE A 389 3.70 16.60 0.96
CA ILE A 389 4.74 15.85 1.66
C ILE A 389 5.97 16.76 1.73
N ALA A 390 6.55 16.90 2.92
CA ALA A 390 7.77 17.65 3.15
C ALA A 390 8.88 16.77 3.75
N ALA A 391 10.13 17.05 3.37
CA ALA A 391 11.31 16.46 3.98
C ALA A 391 11.86 17.44 5.02
N ILE A 392 11.81 17.04 6.30
CA ILE A 392 12.14 17.89 7.44
C ILE A 392 13.01 17.12 8.43
N ASP A 393 13.80 17.83 9.24
CA ASP A 393 14.46 17.26 10.41
C ASP A 393 13.45 17.14 11.58
N ASP A 394 13.92 16.70 12.75
CA ASP A 394 13.04 16.49 13.91
C ASP A 394 12.26 17.76 14.27
N PRO A 395 10.90 17.68 14.38
CA PRO A 395 10.07 18.84 14.66
C PRO A 395 10.31 19.34 16.10
N PRO A 396 10.13 20.65 16.35
CA PRO A 396 10.34 21.25 17.67
C PRO A 396 9.43 20.61 18.74
N PRO A 397 9.83 20.53 20.01
CA PRO A 397 9.03 19.92 21.10
C PRO A 397 7.61 20.50 21.20
N GLU A 398 6.64 19.72 21.69
CA GLU A 398 5.28 20.23 21.94
C GLU A 398 5.34 21.33 23.00
N SER A 399 4.79 22.51 22.70
CA SER A 399 4.69 23.66 23.60
C SER A 399 3.45 23.59 24.47
#